data_AF-A0A0N0J8Z0-F1
#
_entry.id   AF-A0A0N0J8Z0-F1
#
_cell.length_a   1.000
_cell.length_b   1.000
_cell.length_c   1.000
_cell.angle_alpha   90.00
_cell.angle_beta   90.00
_cell.angle_gamma   90.00
#
_symmetry.space_group_name_H-M   'P 1'
#
loop_
_entity.id
_entity.type
_entity.pdbx_description
1 polymer ?
#
loop_
_entity_poly.entity_id
_entity_poly.type
_entity_poly.pdbx_seq_one_letter_code
_entity_poly.pdbx_strand_id
1 'polypeptide(L)'
;MTRDLNQHANALIEHIQTRYHEGHRRALPELLTLAAAIEAQGIDKGLVDALGAIGRDLEQHMFKEEMRLFPMMEQGGNTLIERLIDDLHREHVAHEQGMDCFQARVRELAQAHRTNGALQALAQAVEVFAGELIRHIRAEDDELFPLFCAPVPTAGIAP
;
A
#
# COMPACT_ATOMS: atom_id res chain seq x y z
N MET A 1 -8.08 21.18 -21.44
CA MET A 1 -8.10 21.27 -19.96
C MET A 1 -8.80 20.09 -19.32
N THR A 2 -10.13 19.93 -19.36
CA THR A 2 -10.80 18.77 -18.70
C THR A 2 -10.45 17.41 -19.33
N ARG A 3 -10.25 17.37 -20.67
CA ARG A 3 -9.85 16.14 -21.39
C ARG A 3 -8.43 15.68 -21.01
N ASP A 4 -7.52 16.62 -20.76
CA ASP A 4 -6.12 16.33 -20.44
C ASP A 4 -5.98 15.82 -19.01
N LEU A 5 -6.78 16.35 -18.08
CA LEU A 5 -6.86 15.89 -16.69
C LEU A 5 -7.37 14.45 -16.60
N ASN A 6 -8.46 14.12 -17.28
CA ASN A 6 -9.01 12.76 -17.28
C ASN A 6 -8.04 11.76 -17.93
N GLN A 7 -7.34 12.16 -19.00
CA GLN A 7 -6.34 11.29 -19.62
C GLN A 7 -5.17 11.00 -18.67
N HIS A 8 -4.72 12.00 -17.92
CA HIS A 8 -3.66 11.83 -16.93
C HIS A 8 -4.10 10.93 -15.77
N ALA A 9 -5.29 11.16 -15.20
CA ALA A 9 -5.84 10.34 -14.13
C ALA A 9 -5.99 8.88 -14.56
N ASN A 10 -6.52 8.62 -15.76
CA ASN A 10 -6.66 7.25 -16.27
C ASN A 10 -5.31 6.55 -16.42
N ALA A 11 -4.27 7.26 -16.87
CA ALA A 11 -2.92 6.70 -16.99
C ALA A 11 -2.30 6.38 -15.61
N LEU A 12 -2.54 7.23 -14.60
CA LEU A 12 -2.12 6.96 -13.22
C LEU A 12 -2.86 5.75 -12.64
N ILE A 13 -4.18 5.67 -12.83
CA ILE A 13 -5.01 4.53 -12.40
C ILE A 13 -4.52 3.22 -13.01
N GLU A 14 -4.27 3.18 -14.32
CA GLU A 14 -3.72 2.01 -15.01
C GLU A 14 -2.33 1.65 -14.45
N HIS A 15 -1.48 2.66 -14.21
CA HIS A 15 -0.18 2.44 -13.61
C HIS A 15 -0.28 1.84 -12.20
N ILE A 16 -1.16 2.37 -11.36
CA ILE A 16 -1.34 1.90 -9.97
C ILE A 16 -1.79 0.43 -9.94
N GLN A 17 -2.80 0.08 -10.73
CA GLN A 17 -3.30 -1.29 -10.81
C GLN A 17 -2.22 -2.28 -11.30
N THR A 18 -1.57 -1.95 -12.42
CA THR A 18 -0.61 -2.87 -13.07
C THR A 18 0.73 -2.94 -12.35
N ARG A 19 1.23 -1.81 -11.82
CA ARG A 19 2.55 -1.75 -11.18
C ARG A 19 2.50 -2.14 -9.72
N TYR A 20 1.49 -1.66 -8.99
CA TYR A 20 1.41 -1.81 -7.54
C TYR A 20 0.42 -2.90 -7.14
N HIS A 21 -0.85 -2.85 -7.55
CA HIS A 21 -1.82 -3.84 -7.06
C HIS A 21 -1.46 -5.26 -7.49
N GLU A 22 -1.19 -5.47 -8.79
CA GLU A 22 -0.69 -6.75 -9.29
C GLU A 22 0.69 -7.11 -8.72
N GLY A 23 1.52 -6.11 -8.38
CA GLY A 23 2.79 -6.29 -7.68
C GLY A 23 2.59 -6.91 -6.29
N HIS A 24 1.72 -6.30 -5.49
CA HIS A 24 1.40 -6.75 -4.13
C HIS A 24 0.79 -8.14 -4.12
N ARG A 25 -0.17 -8.41 -5.02
CA ARG A 25 -0.81 -9.73 -5.18
C ARG A 25 0.17 -10.83 -5.54
N ARG A 26 1.22 -10.53 -6.31
CA ARG A 26 2.29 -11.50 -6.64
C ARG A 26 3.27 -11.69 -5.49
N ALA A 27 3.64 -10.61 -4.79
CA ALA A 27 4.64 -10.65 -3.73
C ALA A 27 4.14 -11.32 -2.45
N LEU A 28 2.87 -11.10 -2.06
CA LEU A 28 2.32 -11.60 -0.80
C LEU A 28 2.42 -13.13 -0.62
N PRO A 29 2.07 -13.98 -1.62
CA PRO A 29 2.24 -15.43 -1.50
C PRO A 29 3.69 -15.88 -1.26
N GLU A 30 4.66 -15.22 -1.91
CA GLU A 30 6.08 -15.50 -1.74
C GLU A 30 6.55 -15.12 -0.32
N LEU A 31 6.13 -13.95 0.18
CA LEU A 31 6.43 -13.51 1.55
C LEU A 31 5.83 -14.44 2.61
N LEU A 32 4.59 -14.90 2.41
CA LEU A 32 3.95 -15.88 3.31
C LEU A 32 4.70 -17.20 3.34
N THR A 33 5.23 -17.64 2.20
CA THR A 33 6.06 -18.85 2.10
C THR A 33 7.37 -18.69 2.89
N LEU A 34 8.03 -17.54 2.77
CA LEU A 34 9.23 -17.22 3.53
C LEU A 34 8.94 -17.15 5.04
N ALA A 35 7.85 -16.48 5.44
CA ALA A 35 7.42 -16.41 6.84
C ALA A 35 7.17 -17.80 7.43
N ALA A 36 6.44 -18.67 6.71
CA ALA A 36 6.18 -20.05 7.14
C ALA A 36 7.46 -20.87 7.31
N ALA A 37 8.45 -20.67 6.44
CA ALA A 37 9.74 -21.34 6.54
C ALA A 37 10.53 -20.92 7.79
N ILE A 38 10.37 -19.68 8.27
CA ILE A 38 10.96 -19.21 9.53
C ILE A 38 10.24 -19.82 10.73
N GLU A 39 8.90 -19.84 10.72
CA GLU A 39 8.13 -20.46 11.80
C GLU A 39 8.41 -21.96 11.93
N ALA A 40 8.59 -22.66 10.81
CA ALA A 40 8.94 -24.09 10.80
C ALA A 40 10.29 -24.38 11.45
N GLN A 41 11.20 -23.40 11.51
CA GLN A 41 12.47 -23.49 12.23
C GLN A 41 12.33 -23.21 13.74
N GLY A 42 11.13 -22.83 14.20
CA GLY A 42 10.85 -22.51 15.60
C GLY A 42 11.45 -21.17 16.07
N ILE A 43 11.87 -20.31 15.14
CA ILE A 43 12.53 -19.03 15.44
C ILE A 43 11.53 -17.99 15.95
N ASP A 44 10.34 -17.96 15.37
CA ASP A 44 9.26 -17.07 15.76
C ASP A 44 7.90 -17.72 15.48
N LYS A 45 6.83 -17.22 16.10
CA LYS A 45 5.45 -17.67 15.86
C LYS A 45 4.55 -16.49 15.53
N GLY A 46 3.69 -16.64 14.54
CA GLY A 46 2.72 -15.62 14.14
C GLY A 46 3.25 -14.58 13.16
N LEU A 47 4.37 -14.85 12.47
CA LEU A 47 4.78 -14.10 11.29
C LEU A 47 3.80 -14.31 10.13
N VAL A 48 3.35 -15.55 9.91
CA VAL A 48 2.39 -15.89 8.84
C VAL A 48 1.05 -15.22 9.12
N ASP A 49 0.57 -15.29 10.36
CA ASP A 49 -0.70 -14.69 10.76
C ASP A 49 -0.67 -13.16 10.64
N ALA A 50 0.40 -12.53 11.10
CA ALA A 50 0.57 -11.08 11.03
C ALA A 50 0.66 -10.58 9.57
N LEU A 51 1.51 -11.21 8.76
CA LEU A 51 1.63 -10.86 7.34
C LEU A 51 0.34 -11.16 6.56
N GLY A 52 -0.33 -12.26 6.90
CA GLY A 52 -1.62 -12.62 6.31
C GLY A 52 -2.72 -11.61 6.65
N ALA A 53 -2.70 -11.01 7.84
CA ALA A 53 -3.61 -9.91 8.19
C ALA A 53 -3.35 -8.68 7.32
N ILE A 54 -2.08 -8.24 7.23
CA ILE A 54 -1.68 -7.12 6.36
C ILE A 54 -2.13 -7.36 4.92
N GLY A 55 -1.89 -8.56 4.38
CA GLY A 55 -2.28 -8.90 3.01
C GLY A 55 -3.79 -8.90 2.78
N ARG A 56 -4.59 -9.39 3.73
CA ARG A 56 -6.06 -9.36 3.63
C ARG A 56 -6.60 -7.94 3.68
N ASP A 57 -6.05 -7.10 4.55
CA ASP A 57 -6.50 -5.72 4.67
C ASP A 57 -6.13 -4.94 3.41
N LEU A 58 -4.92 -5.13 2.89
CA LEU A 58 -4.47 -4.51 1.64
C LEU A 58 -5.31 -4.96 0.43
N GLU A 59 -5.66 -6.24 0.32
CA GLU A 59 -6.54 -6.70 -0.77
C GLU A 59 -7.94 -6.09 -0.67
N GLN A 60 -8.50 -5.98 0.54
CA GLN A 60 -9.79 -5.33 0.73
C GLN A 60 -9.74 -3.84 0.36
N HIS A 61 -8.63 -3.18 0.69
CA HIS A 61 -8.34 -1.80 0.31
C HIS A 61 -8.29 -1.64 -1.22
N MET A 62 -7.39 -2.36 -1.90
CA MET A 62 -7.26 -2.35 -3.36
C MET A 62 -8.57 -2.69 -4.08
N PHE A 63 -9.34 -3.64 -3.54
CA PHE A 63 -10.65 -3.98 -4.09
C PHE A 63 -11.65 -2.83 -4.02
N LYS A 64 -11.66 -2.02 -2.96
CA LYS A 64 -12.52 -0.84 -2.86
C LYS A 64 -12.13 0.20 -3.90
N GLU A 65 -10.84 0.36 -4.16
CA GLU A 65 -10.34 1.28 -5.17
C GLU A 65 -10.75 0.85 -6.57
N GLU A 66 -10.41 -0.38 -6.95
CA GLU A 66 -10.69 -0.97 -8.26
C GLU A 66 -12.19 -1.04 -8.57
N MET A 67 -13.02 -1.37 -7.57
CA MET A 67 -14.45 -1.57 -7.79
C MET A 67 -15.30 -0.32 -7.62
N ARG A 68 -14.78 0.72 -6.94
CA ARG A 68 -15.56 1.91 -6.63
C ARG A 68 -14.83 3.20 -6.95
N LEU A 69 -13.66 3.43 -6.36
CA LEU A 69 -13.00 4.72 -6.47
C LEU A 69 -12.52 5.02 -7.88
N PHE A 70 -11.75 4.11 -8.49
CA PHE A 70 -11.20 4.31 -9.83
C PHE A 70 -12.29 4.45 -10.90
N PRO A 71 -13.35 3.61 -10.94
CA PRO A 71 -14.46 3.83 -11.88
C PRO A 71 -15.14 5.19 -11.71
N MET A 72 -15.24 5.71 -10.47
CA MET A 72 -15.78 7.04 -10.21
C MET A 72 -14.85 8.15 -10.72
N MET A 73 -13.53 8.00 -10.56
CA MET A 73 -12.52 8.94 -11.06
C MET A 73 -12.51 8.98 -12.59
N GLU A 74 -12.57 7.84 -13.27
CA GLU A 74 -12.62 7.74 -14.74
C GLU A 74 -13.85 8.44 -15.34
N GLN A 75 -14.95 8.51 -14.58
CA GLN A 75 -16.18 9.20 -14.96
C GLN A 75 -16.14 10.72 -14.69
N GLY A 76 -15.01 11.25 -14.19
CA GLY A 76 -14.79 12.67 -13.90
C GLY A 76 -15.09 13.09 -12.45
N GLY A 77 -15.30 12.11 -11.55
CA GLY A 77 -15.53 12.36 -10.12
C GLY A 77 -16.93 12.90 -9.78
N ASN A 78 -17.21 12.97 -8.48
CA ASN A 78 -18.42 13.59 -7.93
C ASN A 78 -18.20 14.06 -6.48
N THR A 79 -19.17 14.73 -5.87
CA THR A 79 -19.07 15.25 -4.49
C THR A 79 -18.90 14.18 -3.41
N LEU A 80 -19.12 12.91 -3.72
CA LEU A 80 -18.90 11.81 -2.76
C LEU A 80 -17.44 11.34 -2.76
N ILE A 81 -16.66 11.70 -3.77
CA ILE A 81 -15.28 11.21 -3.94
C ILE A 81 -14.36 11.67 -2.82
N GLU A 82 -14.54 12.91 -2.32
CA GLU A 82 -13.73 13.47 -1.23
C GLU A 82 -13.84 12.63 0.05
N ARG A 83 -15.05 12.14 0.38
CA ARG A 83 -15.27 11.29 1.55
C ARG A 83 -14.61 9.92 1.41
N LEU A 84 -14.62 9.36 0.20
CA LEU A 84 -13.96 8.08 -0.08
C LEU A 84 -12.44 8.22 0.02
N ILE A 85 -11.90 9.32 -0.52
CA ILE A 85 -10.47 9.65 -0.40
C ILE A 85 -10.07 9.81 1.07
N ASP A 86 -10.88 10.51 1.88
CA ASP A 86 -10.63 10.63 3.32
C ASP A 86 -10.63 9.28 4.06
N ASP A 87 -11.52 8.35 3.67
CA ASP A 87 -11.53 6.97 4.19
C ASP A 87 -10.23 6.24 3.80
N LEU A 88 -9.79 6.35 2.54
CA LEU A 88 -8.58 5.69 2.07
C LEU A 88 -7.31 6.25 2.71
N HIS A 89 -7.19 7.57 2.91
CA HIS A 89 -6.07 8.15 3.66
C HIS A 89 -5.93 7.53 5.07
N ARG A 90 -7.04 7.23 5.74
CA ARG A 90 -6.98 6.55 7.05
C ARG A 90 -6.49 5.12 6.93
N GLU A 91 -6.87 4.43 5.87
CA GLU A 91 -6.41 3.08 5.58
C GLU A 91 -4.92 3.05 5.20
N HIS A 92 -4.44 4.02 4.42
CA HIS A 92 -3.01 4.19 4.11
C HIS A 92 -2.18 4.33 5.39
N VAL A 93 -2.59 5.22 6.30
CA VAL A 93 -1.92 5.37 7.59
C VAL A 93 -1.91 4.06 8.38
N ALA A 94 -3.00 3.29 8.38
CA ALA A 94 -3.06 2.00 9.05
C ALA A 94 -2.15 0.96 8.38
N HIS A 95 -2.08 0.94 7.05
CA HIS A 95 -1.20 0.06 6.28
C HIS A 95 0.28 0.37 6.52
N GLU A 96 0.67 1.64 6.49
CA GLU A 96 2.04 2.07 6.81
C GLU A 96 2.42 1.64 8.23
N GLN A 97 1.58 1.91 9.23
CA GLN A 97 1.85 1.53 10.62
C GLN A 97 1.95 0.01 10.80
N GLY A 98 1.05 -0.75 10.19
CA GLY A 98 1.07 -2.22 10.26
C GLY A 98 2.32 -2.80 9.61
N MET A 99 2.72 -2.25 8.47
CA MET A 99 3.89 -2.68 7.73
C MET A 99 5.19 -2.32 8.46
N ASP A 100 5.30 -1.10 9.01
CA ASP A 100 6.44 -0.66 9.83
C ASP A 100 6.65 -1.56 11.05
N CYS A 101 5.56 -1.92 11.75
CA CYS A 101 5.62 -2.83 12.89
C CYS A 101 6.12 -4.23 12.48
N PHE A 102 5.62 -4.77 11.37
CA PHE A 102 6.04 -6.07 10.87
C PHE A 102 7.51 -6.06 10.41
N GLN A 103 7.91 -5.01 9.69
CA GLN A 103 9.27 -4.81 9.22
C GLN A 103 10.27 -4.69 10.38
N ALA A 104 9.94 -3.93 11.42
CA ALA A 104 10.76 -3.82 12.63
C ALA A 104 10.97 -5.19 13.29
N ARG A 105 9.90 -5.96 13.49
CA ARG A 105 9.98 -7.33 14.04
C ARG A 105 10.87 -8.23 13.20
N VAL A 106 10.71 -8.23 11.88
CA VAL A 106 11.53 -9.06 10.98
C VAL A 106 13.00 -8.64 11.00
N ARG A 107 13.28 -7.33 11.06
CA ARG A 107 14.65 -6.80 11.18
C ARG A 107 15.32 -7.23 12.49
N GLU A 108 14.60 -7.17 13.60
CA GLU A 108 15.11 -7.61 14.91
C GLU A 108 15.47 -9.10 14.89
N LEU A 109 14.60 -9.94 14.33
CA LEU A 109 14.86 -11.37 14.15
C LEU A 109 16.09 -11.59 13.24
N ALA A 110 16.16 -10.89 12.10
CA ALA A 110 17.28 -10.98 11.18
C ALA A 110 18.61 -10.56 11.83
N GLN A 111 18.58 -9.56 12.72
CA GLN A 111 19.74 -9.13 13.48
C GLN A 111 20.16 -10.14 14.55
N ALA A 112 19.21 -10.84 15.17
CA ALA A 112 19.48 -11.89 16.16
C ALA A 112 20.02 -13.17 15.49
N HIS A 113 19.58 -13.50 14.27
CA HIS A 113 19.98 -14.70 13.54
C HIS A 113 20.71 -14.36 12.22
N ARG A 114 21.81 -13.59 12.31
CA ARG A 114 22.53 -13.06 11.13
C ARG A 114 23.07 -14.13 10.17
N THR A 115 23.36 -15.33 10.67
CA THR A 115 23.84 -16.45 9.86
C THR A 115 22.70 -17.25 9.22
N ASN A 116 21.44 -16.96 9.53
CA ASN A 116 20.28 -17.62 8.95
C ASN A 116 19.91 -16.97 7.61
N GLY A 117 20.32 -17.60 6.51
CA GLY A 117 20.07 -17.08 5.17
C GLY A 117 18.59 -16.95 4.80
N ALA A 118 17.71 -17.83 5.29
CA ALA A 118 16.28 -17.73 5.03
C ALA A 118 15.67 -16.49 5.69
N LEU A 119 16.12 -16.14 6.89
CA LEU A 119 15.65 -14.96 7.60
C LEU A 119 16.17 -13.66 6.99
N GLN A 120 17.42 -13.66 6.50
CA GLN A 120 17.93 -12.54 5.70
C GLN A 120 17.12 -12.35 4.41
N ALA A 121 16.75 -13.45 3.75
CA ALA A 121 15.90 -13.40 2.56
C ALA A 121 14.50 -12.85 2.88
N LEU A 122 13.87 -13.29 3.98
CA LEU A 122 12.60 -12.73 4.44
C LEU A 122 12.72 -11.24 4.73
N ALA A 123 13.74 -10.81 5.47
CA ALA A 123 13.96 -9.41 5.77
C ALA A 123 14.10 -8.58 4.49
N GLN A 124 14.94 -9.00 3.55
CA GLN A 124 15.11 -8.30 2.29
C GLN A 124 13.82 -8.22 1.46
N ALA A 125 13.04 -9.30 1.41
CA ALA A 125 11.78 -9.32 0.68
C ALA A 125 10.74 -8.39 1.33
N VAL A 126 10.68 -8.35 2.67
CA VAL A 126 9.83 -7.43 3.44
C VAL A 126 10.23 -5.97 3.21
N GLU A 127 11.53 -5.66 3.17
CA GLU A 127 12.00 -4.30 2.81
C GLU A 127 11.51 -3.87 1.41
N VAL A 128 11.60 -4.77 0.43
CA VAL A 128 11.15 -4.49 -0.94
C VAL A 128 9.64 -4.24 -0.95
N PHE A 129 8.86 -5.12 -0.32
CA PHE A 129 7.40 -4.99 -0.25
C PHE A 129 6.97 -3.70 0.45
N ALA A 130 7.55 -3.36 1.60
CA ALA A 130 7.27 -2.11 2.29
C ALA A 130 7.59 -0.88 1.42
N GLY A 131 8.72 -0.90 0.72
CA GLY A 131 9.10 0.18 -0.20
C GLY A 131 8.15 0.30 -1.40
N GLU A 132 7.64 -0.81 -1.92
CA GLU A 132 6.60 -0.83 -2.96
C GLU A 132 5.27 -0.26 -2.44
N LEU A 133 4.87 -0.62 -1.22
CA LEU A 133 3.66 -0.10 -0.59
C LEU A 133 3.72 1.41 -0.36
N ILE A 134 4.86 1.95 0.08
CA ILE A 134 5.05 3.40 0.23
C ILE A 134 4.95 4.12 -1.13
N ARG A 135 5.56 3.55 -2.19
CA ARG A 135 5.47 4.12 -3.54
C ARG A 135 4.05 4.06 -4.10
N HIS A 136 3.33 2.99 -3.79
CA HIS A 136 1.92 2.83 -4.11
C HIS A 136 1.08 3.94 -3.49
N ILE A 137 1.12 4.07 -2.16
CA ILE A 137 0.36 5.06 -1.40
C ILE A 137 0.67 6.48 -1.89
N ARG A 138 1.93 6.81 -2.18
CA ARG A 138 2.28 8.14 -2.71
C ARG A 138 1.72 8.41 -4.11
N ALA A 139 1.71 7.41 -4.99
CA ALA A 139 1.11 7.57 -6.31
C ALA A 139 -0.39 7.89 -6.19
N GLU A 140 -1.05 7.42 -5.14
CA GLU A 140 -2.43 7.74 -4.84
C GLU A 140 -2.57 9.11 -4.16
N ASP A 141 -1.95 9.28 -3.00
CA ASP A 141 -2.11 10.46 -2.13
C ASP A 141 -1.53 11.74 -2.74
N ASP A 142 -0.35 11.65 -3.35
CA ASP A 142 0.40 12.82 -3.82
C ASP A 142 0.12 13.14 -5.29
N GLU A 143 -0.29 12.15 -6.10
CA GLU A 143 -0.46 12.31 -7.55
C GLU A 143 -1.91 12.15 -8.01
N LEU A 144 -2.59 11.06 -7.67
CA LEU A 144 -3.94 10.78 -8.20
C LEU A 144 -5.04 11.56 -7.48
N PHE A 145 -5.13 11.43 -6.15
CA PHE A 145 -6.20 12.02 -5.34
C PHE A 145 -6.30 13.55 -5.43
N PRO A 146 -5.19 14.31 -5.50
CA PRO A 146 -5.23 15.75 -5.66
C PRO A 146 -5.90 16.23 -6.96
N LEU A 147 -6.00 15.36 -7.98
CA LEU A 147 -6.72 15.69 -9.23
C LEU A 147 -8.24 15.78 -9.02
N PHE A 148 -8.76 15.20 -7.93
CA PHE A 148 -10.19 15.07 -7.65
C PHE A 148 -10.65 15.76 -6.36
N CYS A 149 -9.72 16.24 -5.54
CA CYS A 149 -10.03 17.05 -4.37
C CYS A 149 -9.97 18.54 -4.74
N ALA A 150 -10.88 19.36 -4.19
CA ALA A 150 -10.73 20.80 -4.30
C ALA A 150 -9.39 21.24 -3.67
N PRO A 151 -8.65 22.19 -4.26
CA PRO A 151 -7.47 22.74 -3.61
C PRO A 151 -7.90 23.29 -2.25
N VAL A 152 -7.26 22.81 -1.17
CA VAL A 152 -7.43 23.41 0.16
C VAL A 152 -7.15 24.90 -0.02
N PRO A 153 -8.13 25.80 0.23
CA PRO A 153 -7.85 27.21 0.17
C PRO A 153 -6.78 27.47 1.21
N THR A 154 -5.57 27.81 0.75
CA THR A 154 -4.53 28.37 1.61
C THR A 154 -5.18 29.57 2.27
N ALA A 155 -5.46 29.45 3.57
CA ALA A 155 -6.03 30.54 4.36
C ALA A 155 -5.09 31.73 4.17
N GLY A 156 -5.54 32.70 3.37
CA GLY A 156 -4.81 33.92 3.13
C GLY A 156 -4.56 34.57 4.48
N ILE A 157 -3.29 34.61 4.88
CA ILE A 157 -2.85 35.55 5.91
C ILE A 157 -3.01 36.91 5.24
N ALA A 158 -4.14 37.55 5.52
CA ALA A 158 -4.36 38.95 5.19
C ALA A 158 -3.35 39.82 5.97
N PRO A 159 -2.87 40.93 5.38
CA PRO A 159 -1.74 41.70 5.88
C PRO A 159 -1.98 42.39 7.23
#